data_AF-A0A4P6MPH8-F1
#
_entry.id   AF-A0A4P6MPH8-F1
#
_cell.length_a   1.000
_cell.length_b   1.000
_cell.length_c   1.000
_cell.angle_alpha   90.00
_cell.angle_beta   90.00
_cell.angle_gamma   90.00
#
_symmetry.space_group_name_H-M   'P 1'
#
loop_
_entity.id
_entity.type
_entity.pdbx_description
1 polymer ?
#
loop_
_entity_poly.entity_id
_entity_poly.type
_entity_poly.pdbx_seq_one_letter_code
_entity_poly.pdbx_strand_id
1 'polypeptide(L)'
;MGAPFDHFLLTRFSAVMAPDAAPASEDWLYYRLGFFVDAALPSVLSQRGGQGFEWLVLLDDRCSTGFREEIEELAAGAFTPIWTHETFRRDSFAEHVAARSHTPFVITTRMDSDDAIAVDFMASVQEQFAEQSRLFVDFPRGVQIERSGAVHRVDVLSSPFLSLVEARRDGEPPATVYVTKHARARGHARLREVAAPPMWAQVLHGSNVSNIVNGVRVHPRVVGERFEIDLGYDASPSRAALARGRARQLGRLASLWAAHPGELSKAAEARWWTLRGTHERPQESGAPTLTDRVQDWEQETRRRLRDTRWSMQRWANERLPVREGLLVGDLDDVLGRDRVVVLAEWSAGAAVRPDALRAARAWADAGFGVLVVAARDPWVRLRSTDVPAGVAVVRRGNTAYDFGSWAHALRSWPRLAHKDLVVLTNDSLIGPLAPLDELLGRLSAGTTDVWGATANRWPADHLQSYLLGFRGGVLSRDPLATFWDDVTALESKSAVVRTYEVGLTEAVDRGGLSREAGWSHAELGVPDTVDLTLHGWHELLEAGFPFVKRVLTTGRQFAQQRPAVEQAVMEASADAGRRSG
;
A
#
# COMPACT_ATOMS: atom_id res chain seq x y z
N MET A 1 46.57 -4.39 -27.35
CA MET A 1 46.36 -3.97 -25.94
C MET A 1 45.03 -4.57 -25.51
N GLY A 2 44.95 -5.15 -24.31
CA GLY A 2 43.70 -5.73 -23.81
C GLY A 2 42.63 -4.65 -23.59
N ALA A 3 41.39 -5.08 -23.40
CA ALA A 3 40.30 -4.23 -22.96
C ALA A 3 40.68 -3.46 -21.68
N PRO A 4 40.42 -2.13 -21.59
CA PRO A 4 40.75 -1.36 -20.39
C PRO A 4 39.77 -1.59 -19.22
N PHE A 5 38.60 -2.19 -19.49
CA PHE A 5 37.56 -2.50 -18.51
C PHE A 5 36.78 -3.76 -18.90
N ASP A 6 36.13 -4.38 -17.92
CA ASP A 6 35.07 -5.37 -18.11
C ASP A 6 33.70 -4.68 -17.95
N HIS A 7 32.72 -5.00 -18.80
CA HIS A 7 31.37 -4.41 -18.74
C HIS A 7 30.32 -5.49 -18.50
N PHE A 8 29.45 -5.29 -17.50
CA PHE A 8 28.35 -6.19 -17.17
C PHE A 8 27.01 -5.47 -17.22
N LEU A 9 26.02 -6.08 -17.87
CA LEU A 9 24.61 -5.73 -17.74
C LEU A 9 24.00 -6.60 -16.62
N LEU A 10 23.30 -5.97 -15.67
CA LEU A 10 22.76 -6.62 -14.49
C LEU A 10 21.23 -6.48 -14.44
N THR A 11 20.52 -7.59 -14.58
CA THR A 11 19.06 -7.62 -14.63
C THR A 11 18.49 -8.48 -13.50
N ARG A 12 17.47 -7.96 -12.82
CA ARG A 12 16.68 -8.72 -11.85
C ARG A 12 15.40 -9.18 -12.53
N PHE A 13 15.27 -10.48 -12.80
CA PHE A 13 14.06 -11.02 -13.43
C PHE A 13 13.03 -11.39 -12.35
N SER A 14 13.36 -12.35 -11.50
CA SER A 14 12.48 -12.88 -10.43
C SER A 14 13.13 -12.81 -9.04
N ALA A 15 14.04 -11.85 -8.84
CA ALA A 15 14.78 -11.67 -7.59
C ALA A 15 13.88 -11.68 -6.33
N VAL A 16 14.26 -12.45 -5.31
CA VAL A 16 13.53 -12.55 -4.04
C VAL A 16 13.68 -11.26 -3.25
N MET A 17 12.61 -10.50 -3.03
CA MET A 17 12.70 -9.16 -2.42
C MET A 17 12.59 -9.14 -0.89
N ALA A 18 12.14 -10.24 -0.27
CA ALA A 18 12.05 -10.39 1.18
C ALA A 18 12.31 -11.85 1.61
N PRO A 19 12.85 -12.11 2.81
CA PRO A 19 13.21 -13.46 3.27
C PRO A 19 12.05 -14.46 3.22
N ASP A 20 10.86 -14.01 3.60
CA ASP A 20 9.65 -14.86 3.68
C ASP A 20 8.75 -14.70 2.44
N ALA A 21 9.26 -14.12 1.35
CA ALA A 21 8.49 -14.00 0.12
C ALA A 21 8.28 -15.38 -0.52
N ALA A 22 7.01 -15.73 -0.71
CA ALA A 22 6.63 -16.87 -1.54
C ALA A 22 7.23 -16.72 -2.96
N PRO A 23 7.60 -17.83 -3.62
CA PRO A 23 8.04 -17.78 -5.01
C PRO A 23 6.93 -17.16 -5.88
N ALA A 24 7.34 -16.47 -6.94
CA ALA A 24 6.38 -15.92 -7.89
C ALA A 24 5.55 -17.06 -8.52
N SER A 25 4.26 -16.81 -8.75
CA SER A 25 3.41 -17.79 -9.43
C SER A 25 3.90 -18.01 -10.87
N GLU A 26 3.64 -19.21 -11.40
CA GLU A 26 4.00 -19.57 -12.77
C GLU A 26 3.37 -18.62 -13.79
N ASP A 27 2.09 -18.26 -13.63
CA ASP A 27 1.41 -17.25 -14.44
C ASP A 27 2.15 -15.90 -14.46
N TRP A 28 2.67 -15.47 -13.31
CA TRP A 28 3.40 -14.21 -13.22
C TRP A 28 4.76 -14.30 -13.91
N LEU A 29 5.46 -15.43 -13.76
CA LEU A 29 6.75 -15.68 -14.40
C LEU A 29 6.62 -15.67 -15.92
N TYR A 30 5.64 -16.37 -16.47
CA TYR A 30 5.37 -16.41 -17.91
C TYR A 30 4.84 -15.08 -18.45
N TYR A 31 4.00 -14.37 -17.69
CA TYR A 31 3.58 -13.03 -18.03
C TYR A 31 4.76 -12.06 -18.15
N ARG A 32 5.71 -12.13 -17.20
CA ARG A 32 6.93 -11.31 -17.22
C ARG A 32 7.90 -11.76 -18.32
N LEU A 33 7.97 -13.06 -18.59
CA LEU A 33 8.79 -13.62 -19.67
C LEU A 33 8.40 -13.07 -21.03
N GLY A 34 7.10 -12.87 -21.28
CA GLY A 34 6.63 -12.20 -22.51
C GLY A 34 7.31 -10.85 -22.74
N PHE A 35 7.33 -9.96 -21.74
CA PHE A 35 8.03 -8.67 -21.89
C PHE A 35 9.55 -8.81 -22.00
N PHE A 36 10.13 -9.81 -21.36
CA PHE A 36 11.56 -10.07 -21.48
C PHE A 36 11.92 -10.49 -22.91
N VAL A 37 11.16 -11.39 -23.52
CA VAL A 37 11.36 -11.85 -24.90
C VAL A 37 11.01 -10.76 -25.92
N ASP A 38 9.95 -10.00 -25.68
CA ASP A 38 9.46 -9.00 -26.65
C ASP A 38 10.23 -7.67 -26.58
N ALA A 39 10.80 -7.31 -25.42
CA ALA A 39 11.47 -6.02 -25.23
C ALA A 39 12.92 -6.14 -24.77
N ALA A 40 13.17 -6.76 -23.62
CA ALA A 40 14.49 -6.73 -23.00
C ALA A 40 15.54 -7.47 -23.86
N LEU A 41 15.29 -8.75 -24.16
CA LEU A 41 16.16 -9.63 -24.93
C LEU A 41 16.56 -9.06 -26.29
N PRO A 42 15.63 -8.68 -27.20
CA PRO A 42 16.00 -8.13 -28.50
C PRO A 42 16.73 -6.78 -28.37
N SER A 43 16.41 -5.95 -27.37
CA SER A 43 17.12 -4.67 -27.16
C SER A 43 18.58 -4.85 -26.71
N VAL A 44 18.88 -5.93 -25.98
CA VAL A 44 20.25 -6.25 -25.54
C VAL A 44 21.03 -6.96 -26.65
N LEU A 45 20.42 -7.92 -27.36
CA LEU A 45 21.09 -8.64 -28.45
C LEU A 45 21.40 -7.74 -29.65
N SER A 46 20.68 -6.63 -29.79
CA SER A 46 20.87 -5.65 -30.86
C SER A 46 21.87 -4.53 -30.54
N GLN A 47 22.60 -4.59 -29.42
CA GLN A 47 23.61 -3.59 -29.09
C GLN A 47 24.72 -3.53 -30.16
N ARG A 48 25.05 -2.32 -30.57
CA ARG A 48 25.97 -1.99 -31.66
C ARG A 48 27.03 -1.00 -31.18
N GLY A 49 28.24 -1.16 -31.71
CA GLY A 49 29.38 -0.34 -31.33
C GLY A 49 29.95 -0.72 -29.96
N GLY A 50 31.12 -0.16 -29.64
CA GLY A 50 31.78 -0.42 -28.37
C GLY A 50 32.42 -1.82 -28.25
N GLN A 51 32.90 -2.10 -27.05
CA GLN A 51 33.43 -3.41 -26.64
C GLN A 51 32.28 -4.32 -26.19
N GLY A 52 32.48 -5.64 -26.29
CA GLY A 52 31.56 -6.63 -25.71
C GLY A 52 31.34 -6.44 -24.20
N PHE A 53 30.20 -6.93 -23.73
CA PHE A 53 29.78 -6.94 -22.32
C PHE A 53 29.16 -8.31 -22.00
N GLU A 54 29.13 -8.69 -20.73
CA GLU A 54 28.44 -9.90 -20.26
C GLU A 54 27.10 -9.52 -19.63
N TRP A 55 26.04 -10.27 -19.93
CA TRP A 55 24.71 -10.04 -19.33
C TRP A 55 24.45 -11.08 -18.24
N LEU A 56 24.26 -10.60 -17.01
CA LEU A 56 23.93 -11.41 -15.83
C LEU A 56 22.45 -11.19 -15.47
N VAL A 57 21.68 -12.27 -15.42
CA VAL A 57 20.24 -12.23 -15.08
C VAL A 57 20.00 -13.02 -13.81
N LEU A 58 19.51 -12.37 -12.76
CA LEU A 58 19.22 -13.01 -11.47
C LEU A 58 17.78 -13.52 -11.42
N LEU A 59 17.63 -14.81 -11.09
CA LEU A 59 16.39 -15.57 -11.10
C LEU A 59 16.20 -16.38 -9.81
N ASP A 60 14.95 -16.50 -9.36
CA ASP A 60 14.54 -17.37 -8.24
C ASP A 60 14.64 -18.85 -8.64
N ASP A 61 15.41 -19.64 -7.90
CA ASP A 61 15.63 -21.07 -8.16
C ASP A 61 14.48 -21.99 -7.69
N ARG A 62 13.47 -21.42 -7.05
CA ARG A 62 12.24 -22.11 -6.60
C ARG A 62 11.15 -22.19 -7.68
N CYS A 63 11.44 -21.76 -8.91
CA CYS A 63 10.52 -21.85 -10.05
C CYS A 63 10.29 -23.31 -10.50
N SER A 64 9.30 -23.54 -11.36
CA SER A 64 9.04 -24.86 -11.93
C SER A 64 10.19 -25.30 -12.83
N THR A 65 10.41 -26.63 -12.93
CA THR A 65 11.44 -27.19 -13.81
C THR A 65 11.23 -26.79 -15.26
N GLY A 66 9.98 -26.73 -15.73
CA GLY A 66 9.65 -26.32 -17.10
C GLY A 66 10.03 -24.87 -17.38
N PHE A 67 9.69 -23.94 -16.47
CA PHE A 67 10.11 -22.55 -16.60
C PHE A 67 11.65 -22.40 -16.59
N ARG A 68 12.33 -23.17 -15.72
CA ARG A 68 13.79 -23.16 -15.67
C ARG A 68 14.42 -23.63 -16.98
N GLU A 69 13.94 -24.74 -17.56
CA GLU A 69 14.43 -25.26 -18.83
C GLU A 69 14.29 -24.23 -19.96
N GLU A 70 13.16 -23.52 -20.01
CA GLU A 70 12.90 -22.47 -21.01
C GLU A 70 13.82 -21.25 -20.84
N ILE A 71 14.08 -20.82 -19.61
CA ILE A 71 15.07 -19.75 -19.34
C ILE A 71 16.49 -20.19 -19.74
N GLU A 72 16.89 -21.42 -19.44
CA GLU A 72 18.22 -21.94 -19.81
C GLU A 72 18.36 -22.03 -21.34
N GLU A 73 17.30 -22.41 -22.06
CA GLU A 73 17.27 -22.38 -23.52
C GLU A 73 17.43 -20.95 -24.06
N LEU A 74 16.69 -19.98 -23.50
CA LEU A 74 16.82 -18.56 -23.87
C LEU A 74 18.18 -17.98 -23.50
N ALA A 75 18.78 -18.43 -22.40
CA ALA A 75 20.09 -17.99 -21.94
C ALA A 75 21.20 -18.44 -22.88
N ALA A 76 21.03 -19.57 -23.57
CA ALA A 76 22.03 -20.13 -24.46
C ALA A 76 22.45 -19.13 -25.57
N GLY A 77 23.60 -18.49 -25.37
CA GLY A 77 24.15 -17.49 -26.28
C GLY A 77 23.64 -16.06 -26.10
N ALA A 78 22.83 -15.79 -25.06
CA ALA A 78 22.29 -14.46 -24.79
C ALA A 78 22.74 -13.86 -23.45
N PHE A 79 22.62 -14.62 -22.35
CA PHE A 79 22.96 -14.16 -21.00
C PHE A 79 23.36 -15.32 -20.09
N THR A 80 23.96 -14.99 -18.95
CA THR A 80 24.30 -15.96 -17.90
C THR A 80 23.25 -15.90 -16.79
N PRO A 81 22.48 -16.98 -16.54
CA PRO A 81 21.51 -17.03 -15.46
C PRO A 81 22.22 -17.21 -14.11
N ILE A 82 21.76 -16.47 -13.12
CA ILE A 82 22.16 -16.60 -11.71
C ILE A 82 20.93 -17.06 -10.94
N TRP A 83 20.88 -18.37 -10.66
CA TRP A 83 19.80 -19.01 -9.92
C TRP A 83 20.05 -18.95 -8.42
N THR A 84 19.15 -18.31 -7.67
CA THR A 84 19.22 -18.22 -6.21
C THR A 84 17.87 -17.82 -5.60
N HIS A 85 17.52 -18.37 -4.44
CA HIS A 85 16.41 -17.90 -3.62
C HIS A 85 16.85 -16.99 -2.46
N GLU A 86 18.11 -16.57 -2.42
CA GLU A 86 18.55 -15.59 -1.42
C GLU A 86 17.84 -14.26 -1.63
N THR A 87 17.51 -13.59 -0.52
CA THR A 87 16.93 -12.25 -0.57
C THR A 87 17.91 -11.30 -1.26
N PHE A 88 17.45 -10.63 -2.31
CA PHE A 88 18.19 -9.64 -3.06
C PHE A 88 18.67 -8.52 -2.15
N ARG A 89 19.99 -8.33 -2.14
CA ARG A 89 20.70 -7.25 -1.48
C ARG A 89 21.45 -6.43 -2.52
N ARG A 90 21.93 -5.26 -2.12
CA ARG A 90 22.61 -4.33 -3.02
C ARG A 90 23.92 -4.87 -3.59
N ASP A 91 24.49 -5.85 -2.92
CA ASP A 91 25.72 -6.58 -3.23
C ASP A 91 25.47 -7.96 -3.86
N SER A 92 24.22 -8.35 -4.15
CA SER A 92 23.91 -9.68 -4.71
C SER A 92 24.60 -9.99 -6.03
N PHE A 93 25.02 -8.98 -6.80
CA PHE A 93 25.82 -9.17 -8.02
C PHE A 93 27.33 -9.09 -7.80
N ALA A 94 27.78 -8.61 -6.64
CA ALA A 94 29.18 -8.20 -6.41
C ALA A 94 30.16 -9.37 -6.62
N GLU A 95 29.90 -10.53 -6.01
CA GLU A 95 30.75 -11.71 -6.14
C GLU A 95 30.71 -12.31 -7.56
N HIS A 96 29.54 -12.30 -8.20
CA HIS A 96 29.40 -12.78 -9.58
C HIS A 96 30.20 -11.92 -10.56
N VAL A 97 30.17 -10.60 -10.38
CA VAL A 97 30.98 -9.65 -11.17
C VAL A 97 32.46 -9.81 -10.83
N ALA A 98 32.82 -9.92 -9.54
CA ALA A 98 34.21 -10.08 -9.10
C ALA A 98 34.88 -11.31 -9.75
N ALA A 99 34.19 -12.45 -9.75
CA ALA A 99 34.70 -13.71 -10.30
C ALA A 99 34.92 -13.67 -11.83
N ARG A 100 34.25 -12.75 -12.53
CA ARG A 100 34.30 -12.59 -14.00
C ARG A 100 35.13 -11.39 -14.45
N SER A 101 35.62 -10.60 -13.50
CA SER A 101 36.39 -9.39 -13.80
C SER A 101 37.88 -9.68 -13.85
N HIS A 102 38.54 -9.26 -14.92
CA HIS A 102 39.95 -9.54 -15.20
C HIS A 102 40.78 -8.27 -15.43
N THR A 103 40.12 -7.15 -15.73
CA THR A 103 40.77 -5.85 -15.97
C THR A 103 40.77 -4.99 -14.70
N PRO A 104 41.54 -3.89 -14.63
CA PRO A 104 41.56 -3.01 -13.45
C PRO A 104 40.27 -2.22 -13.21
N PHE A 105 39.39 -2.12 -14.21
CA PHE A 105 38.17 -1.32 -14.14
C PHE A 105 36.94 -2.15 -14.52
N VAL A 106 35.83 -1.85 -13.86
CA VAL A 106 34.56 -2.51 -14.13
C VAL A 106 33.51 -1.45 -14.44
N ILE A 107 32.70 -1.72 -15.44
CA ILE A 107 31.46 -1.01 -15.73
C ILE A 107 30.32 -1.97 -15.40
N THR A 108 29.36 -1.52 -14.59
CA THR A 108 28.10 -2.26 -14.37
C THR A 108 26.93 -1.38 -14.78
N THR A 109 26.02 -1.92 -15.59
CA THR A 109 24.81 -1.25 -16.06
C THR A 109 23.60 -2.00 -15.53
N ARG A 110 22.55 -1.28 -15.08
CA ARG A 110 21.30 -1.91 -14.64
C ARG A 110 20.20 -1.73 -15.68
N MET A 111 19.39 -2.77 -15.83
CA MET A 111 18.15 -2.75 -16.62
C MET A 111 17.15 -3.71 -15.96
N ASP A 112 15.90 -3.29 -15.81
CA ASP A 112 14.83 -4.18 -15.35
C ASP A 112 14.40 -5.12 -16.51
N SER A 113 13.85 -6.30 -16.19
CA SER A 113 13.66 -7.39 -17.17
C SER A 113 12.55 -7.16 -18.20
N ASP A 114 11.75 -6.12 -18.02
CA ASP A 114 10.60 -5.75 -18.83
C ASP A 114 10.80 -4.43 -19.57
N ASP A 115 11.99 -3.87 -19.48
CA ASP A 115 12.39 -2.60 -20.08
C ASP A 115 13.40 -2.84 -21.22
N ALA A 116 13.66 -1.80 -22.03
CA ALA A 116 14.56 -1.88 -23.18
C ALA A 116 15.57 -0.72 -23.22
N ILE A 117 16.72 -0.97 -23.84
CA ILE A 117 17.80 0.00 -24.05
C ILE A 117 18.01 0.27 -25.55
N ALA A 118 18.47 1.49 -25.88
CA ALA A 118 18.73 1.87 -27.26
C ALA A 118 19.90 1.07 -27.85
N VAL A 119 19.92 0.85 -29.16
CA VAL A 119 20.91 0.00 -29.86
C VAL A 119 22.37 0.43 -29.66
N ASP A 120 22.63 1.66 -29.24
CA ASP A 120 23.95 2.22 -29.00
C ASP A 120 24.19 2.53 -27.50
N PHE A 121 23.34 2.02 -26.60
CA PHE A 121 23.40 2.30 -25.16
C PHE A 121 24.73 1.89 -24.55
N MET A 122 25.15 0.63 -24.75
CA MET A 122 26.38 0.13 -24.15
C MET A 122 27.62 0.88 -24.65
N ALA A 123 27.68 1.14 -25.96
CA ALA A 123 28.74 1.94 -26.56
C ALA A 123 28.79 3.35 -25.96
N SER A 124 27.63 4.00 -25.82
CA SER A 124 27.52 5.34 -25.25
C SER A 124 27.98 5.41 -23.78
N VAL A 125 27.72 4.36 -22.99
CA VAL A 125 28.25 4.23 -21.61
C VAL A 125 29.76 4.11 -21.64
N GLN A 126 30.28 3.22 -22.49
CA GLN A 126 31.71 2.94 -22.61
C GLN A 126 32.51 4.15 -23.07
N GLU A 127 31.94 5.01 -23.92
CA GLU A 127 32.55 6.30 -24.31
C GLU A 127 32.77 7.26 -23.13
N GLN A 128 32.07 7.06 -22.01
CA GLN A 128 32.28 7.85 -20.79
C GLN A 128 33.43 7.30 -19.92
N PHE A 129 34.05 6.19 -20.31
CA PHE A 129 35.20 5.64 -19.62
C PHE A 129 36.43 6.54 -19.80
N ALA A 130 37.00 6.98 -18.68
CA ALA A 130 38.24 7.75 -18.64
C ALA A 130 39.08 7.37 -17.39
N GLU A 131 39.13 6.07 -17.05
CA GLU A 131 39.90 5.54 -15.91
C GLU A 131 39.53 6.16 -14.54
N GLN A 132 38.31 6.68 -14.43
CA GLN A 132 37.78 7.18 -13.16
C GLN A 132 37.71 6.07 -12.09
N SER A 133 38.05 6.43 -10.85
CA SER A 133 37.94 5.51 -9.71
C SER A 133 36.50 5.13 -9.38
N ARG A 134 35.55 6.06 -9.54
CA ARG A 134 34.12 5.83 -9.35
C ARG A 134 33.27 6.94 -9.99
N LEU A 135 32.37 6.61 -10.92
CA LEU A 135 31.46 7.56 -11.57
C LEU A 135 30.18 6.85 -12.00
N PHE A 136 29.03 7.39 -11.60
CA PHE A 136 27.78 6.99 -12.24
C PHE A 136 27.60 7.73 -13.57
N VAL A 137 27.07 7.03 -14.56
CA VAL A 137 26.69 7.55 -15.87
C VAL A 137 25.20 7.34 -16.04
N ASP A 138 24.49 8.39 -16.44
CA ASP A 138 23.06 8.38 -16.68
C ASP A 138 22.74 9.06 -18.01
N PHE A 139 21.72 8.56 -18.70
CA PHE A 139 21.14 9.22 -19.86
C PHE A 139 19.74 9.70 -19.47
N PRO A 140 19.53 11.01 -19.24
CA PRO A 140 18.26 11.47 -18.68
C PRO A 140 17.06 11.20 -19.58
N ARG A 141 17.26 11.18 -20.90
CA ARG A 141 16.17 11.10 -21.87
C ARG A 141 15.82 9.67 -22.24
N GLY A 142 14.54 9.34 -22.10
CA GLY A 142 13.97 8.06 -22.53
C GLY A 142 12.53 8.16 -23.03
N VAL A 143 11.92 7.00 -23.19
CA VAL A 143 10.51 6.85 -23.57
C VAL A 143 9.77 5.92 -22.61
N GLN A 144 8.47 6.14 -22.45
CA GLN A 144 7.56 5.24 -21.75
C GLN A 144 6.52 4.76 -22.76
N ILE A 145 6.35 3.44 -22.86
CA ILE A 145 5.48 2.79 -23.84
C ILE A 145 4.32 2.15 -23.07
N GLU A 146 3.11 2.67 -23.23
CA GLU A 146 1.93 2.01 -22.66
C GLU A 146 1.53 0.80 -23.52
N ARG A 147 0.85 -0.18 -22.91
CA ARG A 147 0.18 -1.29 -23.61
C ARG A 147 -0.76 -0.86 -24.74
N SER A 148 -1.32 0.35 -24.67
CA SER A 148 -2.14 0.92 -25.76
C SER A 148 -1.32 1.30 -27.01
N GLY A 149 0.01 1.16 -26.96
CA GLY A 149 0.94 1.65 -27.97
C GLY A 149 1.30 3.13 -27.84
N ALA A 150 0.93 3.72 -26.71
CA ALA A 150 1.19 5.12 -26.45
C ALA A 150 2.63 5.39 -26.04
N VAL A 151 3.37 6.11 -26.88
CA VAL A 151 4.77 6.47 -26.60
C VAL A 151 4.87 7.88 -26.02
N HIS A 152 5.46 7.99 -24.84
CA HIS A 152 5.68 9.24 -24.14
C HIS A 152 7.17 9.49 -23.95
N ARG A 153 7.68 10.63 -24.42
CA ARG A 153 9.07 11.02 -24.15
C ARG A 153 9.14 11.66 -22.78
N VAL A 154 10.10 11.25 -21.97
CA VAL A 154 10.33 11.75 -20.62
C VAL A 154 11.82 11.99 -20.39
N ASP A 155 12.13 13.00 -19.57
CA ASP A 155 13.47 13.23 -19.05
C ASP A 155 13.43 12.86 -17.55
N VAL A 156 14.31 11.97 -17.09
CA VAL A 156 14.40 11.48 -15.70
C VAL A 156 15.86 11.54 -15.27
N LEU A 157 16.16 12.34 -14.25
CA LEU A 157 17.50 12.38 -13.68
C LEU A 157 17.76 11.16 -12.81
N SER A 158 18.97 10.62 -12.88
CA SER A 158 19.31 9.37 -12.19
C SER A 158 18.30 8.28 -12.55
N SER A 159 18.14 8.06 -13.86
CA SER A 159 17.16 7.13 -14.42
C SER A 159 17.35 5.70 -13.88
N PRO A 160 16.35 4.82 -14.00
CA PRO A 160 16.50 3.42 -13.57
C PRO A 160 17.48 2.61 -14.43
N PHE A 161 18.05 3.19 -15.50
CA PHE A 161 19.02 2.59 -16.43
C PHE A 161 20.45 3.07 -16.16
N LEU A 162 20.78 3.28 -14.90
CA LEU A 162 22.07 3.82 -14.50
C LEU A 162 23.24 2.87 -14.86
N SER A 163 24.43 3.43 -15.07
CA SER A 163 25.69 2.68 -15.13
C SER A 163 26.67 3.19 -14.09
N LEU A 164 27.53 2.32 -13.57
CA LEU A 164 28.62 2.67 -12.66
C LEU A 164 29.94 2.22 -13.28
N VAL A 165 30.85 3.18 -13.48
CA VAL A 165 32.27 2.89 -13.73
C VAL A 165 32.99 2.92 -12.40
N GLU A 166 33.77 1.89 -12.09
CA GLU A 166 34.59 1.83 -10.88
C GLU A 166 35.95 1.15 -11.12
N ALA A 167 36.96 1.62 -10.40
CA ALA A 167 38.24 0.93 -10.29
C ALA A 167 38.10 -0.23 -9.31
N ARG A 168 38.60 -1.40 -9.70
CA ARG A 168 38.68 -2.55 -8.81
C ARG A 168 39.76 -2.36 -7.76
N ARG A 169 39.59 -3.06 -6.65
CA ARG A 169 40.55 -3.14 -5.56
C ARG A 169 40.84 -4.60 -5.29
N ASP A 170 42.11 -4.93 -5.12
CA ASP A 170 42.53 -6.29 -4.84
C ASP A 170 41.94 -6.75 -3.51
N GLY A 171 41.29 -7.93 -3.51
CA GLY A 171 40.68 -8.52 -2.33
C GLY A 171 39.33 -7.95 -1.91
N GLU A 172 38.77 -6.98 -2.64
CA GLU A 172 37.43 -6.42 -2.38
C GLU A 172 36.50 -6.65 -3.60
N PRO A 173 35.27 -7.17 -3.41
CA PRO A 173 34.31 -7.25 -4.50
C PRO A 173 33.86 -5.84 -4.93
N PRO A 174 33.49 -5.63 -6.21
CA PRO A 174 33.05 -4.34 -6.72
C PRO A 174 31.72 -3.92 -6.08
N ALA A 175 31.47 -2.61 -5.98
CA ALA A 175 30.23 -2.10 -5.41
C ALA A 175 29.03 -2.41 -6.30
N THR A 176 29.23 -2.38 -7.61
CA THR A 176 28.23 -2.47 -8.67
C THR A 176 27.20 -1.33 -8.65
N VAL A 177 26.50 -1.15 -9.76
CA VAL A 177 25.47 -0.12 -9.91
C VAL A 177 24.31 -0.25 -8.92
N TYR A 178 24.13 -1.41 -8.28
CA TYR A 178 23.08 -1.65 -7.27
C TYR A 178 23.45 -1.20 -5.85
N VAL A 179 24.68 -0.71 -5.61
CA VAL A 179 25.16 -0.20 -4.30
C VAL A 179 24.22 0.83 -3.63
N THR A 180 23.43 1.54 -4.44
CA THR A 180 22.39 2.45 -3.98
C THR A 180 21.18 2.41 -4.90
N LYS A 181 20.03 2.89 -4.41
CA LYS A 181 18.87 3.13 -5.28
C LYS A 181 19.26 4.14 -6.35
N HIS A 182 18.84 3.95 -7.60
CA HIS A 182 19.23 4.83 -8.72
C HIS A 182 18.96 6.32 -8.41
N ALA A 183 17.78 6.65 -7.85
CA ALA A 183 17.43 8.02 -7.43
C ALA A 183 18.36 8.62 -6.35
N ARG A 184 19.19 7.81 -5.71
CA ARG A 184 20.16 8.18 -4.66
C ARG A 184 21.61 7.90 -5.08
N ALA A 185 21.88 7.75 -6.38
CA ALA A 185 23.22 7.53 -6.94
C ALA A 185 24.26 8.54 -6.41
N ARG A 186 23.86 9.81 -6.39
CA ARG A 186 24.69 10.92 -5.88
C ARG A 186 25.05 10.83 -4.40
N GLY A 187 24.38 9.99 -3.61
CA GLY A 187 24.79 9.72 -2.23
C GLY A 187 26.10 8.93 -2.16
N HIS A 188 26.43 8.18 -3.22
CA HIS A 188 27.53 7.23 -3.23
C HIS A 188 28.72 7.67 -4.10
N ALA A 189 28.49 8.34 -5.22
CA ALA A 189 29.55 8.90 -6.07
C ALA A 189 29.03 10.09 -6.90
N ARG A 190 29.93 10.74 -7.66
CA ARG A 190 29.50 11.74 -8.65
C ARG A 190 28.64 11.07 -9.72
N LEU A 191 27.75 11.84 -10.32
CA LEU A 191 26.88 11.39 -11.40
C LEU A 191 27.08 12.28 -12.62
N ARG A 192 27.45 11.68 -13.76
CA ARG A 192 27.48 12.33 -15.07
C ARG A 192 26.17 12.03 -15.80
N GLU A 193 25.45 13.08 -16.13
CA GLU A 193 24.24 13.00 -16.95
C GLU A 193 24.62 13.42 -18.38
N VAL A 194 24.54 12.47 -19.30
CA VAL A 194 25.00 12.63 -20.68
C VAL A 194 23.82 13.06 -21.56
N ALA A 195 24.01 14.15 -22.30
CA ALA A 195 23.03 14.59 -23.28
C ALA A 195 23.04 13.66 -24.49
N ALA A 196 21.94 12.92 -24.64
CA ALA A 196 21.77 11.97 -25.73
C ALA A 196 20.32 12.02 -26.27
N PRO A 197 20.05 11.43 -27.45
CA PRO A 197 18.71 11.03 -27.85
C PRO A 197 18.05 10.11 -26.80
N PRO A 198 16.80 9.67 -26.97
CA PRO A 198 16.24 8.64 -26.11
C PRO A 198 17.12 7.38 -26.07
N MET A 199 17.55 7.02 -24.86
CA MET A 199 18.49 5.92 -24.62
C MET A 199 17.84 4.70 -23.96
N TRP A 200 16.70 4.88 -23.32
CA TRP A 200 16.00 3.79 -22.64
C TRP A 200 14.49 3.89 -22.87
N ALA A 201 13.82 2.75 -22.76
CA ALA A 201 12.38 2.59 -22.93
C ALA A 201 11.81 1.81 -21.75
N GLN A 202 10.84 2.41 -21.05
CA GLN A 202 10.07 1.75 -20.01
C GLN A 202 8.77 1.20 -20.54
N VAL A 203 8.51 -0.09 -20.33
CA VAL A 203 7.25 -0.71 -20.75
C VAL A 203 6.24 -0.65 -19.60
N LEU A 204 5.13 0.05 -19.82
CA LEU A 204 4.12 0.27 -18.79
C LEU A 204 3.01 -0.78 -18.92
N HIS A 205 2.91 -1.64 -17.91
CA HIS A 205 1.89 -2.68 -17.80
C HIS A 205 1.35 -2.79 -16.36
N GLY A 206 0.23 -3.49 -16.19
CA GLY A 206 -0.63 -3.38 -15.01
C GLY A 206 -0.03 -3.86 -13.68
N SER A 207 1.10 -4.57 -13.70
CA SER A 207 1.75 -5.12 -12.51
C SER A 207 2.97 -4.32 -12.03
N ASN A 208 3.35 -3.22 -12.70
CA ASN A 208 4.53 -2.43 -12.32
C ASN A 208 4.28 -1.45 -11.16
N VAL A 209 5.31 -1.30 -10.31
CA VAL A 209 5.28 -0.51 -9.06
C VAL A 209 5.22 1.00 -9.31
N SER A 210 5.54 1.49 -10.53
CA SER A 210 5.53 2.91 -10.88
C SER A 210 4.85 3.18 -12.23
N ASN A 211 3.52 3.28 -12.24
CA ASN A 211 2.71 3.55 -13.44
C ASN A 211 2.48 5.04 -13.76
N ILE A 212 3.31 5.95 -13.22
CA ILE A 212 3.14 7.39 -13.46
C ILE A 212 3.74 7.76 -14.82
N VAL A 213 2.86 8.16 -15.75
CA VAL A 213 3.24 8.69 -17.07
C VAL A 213 3.42 10.20 -16.99
N ASN A 214 4.63 10.65 -16.70
CA ASN A 214 4.97 12.08 -16.65
C ASN A 214 5.52 12.62 -18.01
N GLY A 215 5.62 11.74 -19.01
CA GLY A 215 6.12 12.09 -20.34
C GLY A 215 5.11 12.79 -21.25
N VAL A 216 5.63 13.46 -22.28
CA VAL A 216 4.83 14.09 -23.34
C VAL A 216 4.59 13.11 -24.49
N ARG A 217 3.38 13.08 -25.05
CA ARG A 217 3.03 12.17 -26.15
C ARG A 217 3.81 12.49 -27.43
N VAL A 218 4.59 11.53 -27.92
CA VAL A 218 5.42 11.65 -29.13
C VAL A 218 5.00 10.64 -30.20
N HIS A 219 5.57 10.79 -31.40
CA HIS A 219 5.34 9.85 -32.50
C HIS A 219 6.10 8.55 -32.21
N PRO A 220 5.47 7.35 -32.36
CA PRO A 220 6.11 6.07 -32.04
C PRO A 220 7.38 5.75 -32.82
N ARG A 221 7.57 6.36 -34.00
CA ARG A 221 8.82 6.34 -34.79
C ARG A 221 10.11 6.49 -33.96
N VAL A 222 10.09 7.25 -32.87
CA VAL A 222 11.26 7.36 -31.96
C VAL A 222 11.71 6.01 -31.40
N VAL A 223 10.78 5.07 -31.23
CA VAL A 223 11.06 3.72 -30.77
C VAL A 223 11.77 2.95 -31.89
N GLY A 224 11.18 2.85 -33.08
CA GLY A 224 11.80 2.15 -34.21
C GLY A 224 13.10 2.78 -34.75
N GLU A 225 13.42 4.02 -34.40
CA GLU A 225 14.71 4.65 -34.74
C GLU A 225 15.85 4.28 -33.77
N ARG A 226 15.52 3.83 -32.55
CA ARG A 226 16.49 3.72 -31.45
C ARG A 226 16.49 2.38 -30.75
N PHE A 227 15.38 1.63 -30.80
CA PHE A 227 15.17 0.40 -30.06
C PHE A 227 14.73 -0.71 -31.02
N GLU A 228 15.33 -1.88 -30.90
CA GLU A 228 14.89 -3.10 -31.57
C GLU A 228 14.07 -3.91 -30.56
N ILE A 229 12.75 -3.82 -30.64
CA ILE A 229 11.78 -4.49 -29.76
C ILE A 229 10.58 -4.98 -30.58
N ASP A 230 9.97 -6.06 -30.14
CA ASP A 230 8.77 -6.67 -30.74
C ASP A 230 7.53 -6.48 -29.86
N LEU A 231 7.24 -5.22 -29.50
CA LEU A 231 6.01 -4.89 -28.79
C LEU A 231 4.88 -4.60 -29.78
N GLY A 232 3.72 -5.25 -29.59
CA GLY A 232 2.51 -4.99 -30.37
C GLY A 232 1.90 -3.62 -30.10
N TYR A 233 2.38 -2.57 -30.79
CA TYR A 233 1.81 -1.22 -30.74
C TYR A 233 1.60 -0.59 -32.13
N ASP A 234 0.65 0.34 -32.23
CA ASP A 234 0.44 1.14 -33.45
C ASP A 234 1.66 2.03 -33.70
N ALA A 235 2.57 1.56 -34.56
CA ALA A 235 3.80 2.27 -34.93
C ALA A 235 3.54 3.50 -35.82
N SER A 236 2.35 3.62 -36.43
CA SER A 236 2.02 4.65 -37.43
C SER A 236 0.64 5.28 -37.21
N PRO A 237 0.40 5.92 -36.05
CA PRO A 237 -0.88 6.55 -35.77
C PRO A 237 -1.12 7.71 -36.73
N SER A 238 -2.37 7.86 -37.20
CA SER A 238 -2.74 9.01 -38.03
C SER A 238 -2.43 10.36 -37.33
N ARG A 239 -2.13 11.40 -38.12
CA ARG A 239 -1.86 12.76 -37.58
C ARG A 239 -2.96 13.24 -36.62
N ALA A 240 -4.22 12.95 -36.96
CA ALA A 240 -5.37 13.29 -36.13
C ALA A 240 -5.44 12.47 -34.82
N ALA A 241 -5.07 11.18 -34.85
CA ALA A 241 -4.98 10.36 -33.65
C ALA A 241 -3.86 10.84 -32.71
N LEU A 242 -2.68 11.17 -33.26
CA LEU A 242 -1.56 11.70 -32.48
C LEU A 242 -1.88 13.06 -31.86
N ALA A 243 -2.51 13.98 -32.60
CA ALA A 243 -2.91 15.28 -32.09
C ALA A 243 -3.93 15.16 -30.94
N ARG A 244 -4.96 14.31 -31.09
CA ARG A 244 -5.91 14.01 -30.01
C ARG A 244 -5.24 13.37 -28.80
N GLY A 245 -4.30 12.45 -29.02
CA GLY A 245 -3.51 11.82 -27.95
C GLY A 245 -2.68 12.84 -27.16
N ARG A 246 -2.04 13.79 -27.84
CA ARG A 246 -1.29 14.90 -27.21
C ARG A 246 -2.19 15.79 -26.36
N ALA A 247 -3.34 16.20 -26.88
CA ALA A 247 -4.29 17.02 -26.14
C ALA A 247 -4.80 16.31 -24.87
N ARG A 248 -5.15 15.01 -24.97
CA ARG A 248 -5.54 14.20 -23.82
C ARG A 248 -4.42 14.08 -22.79
N GLN A 249 -3.18 13.87 -23.25
CA GLN A 249 -2.03 13.74 -22.35
C GLN A 249 -1.72 15.04 -21.62
N LEU A 250 -1.87 16.21 -22.27
CA LEU A 250 -1.73 17.50 -21.59
C LEU A 250 -2.76 17.66 -20.47
N GLY A 251 -4.02 17.26 -20.70
CA GLY A 251 -5.04 17.25 -19.65
C GLY A 251 -4.73 16.29 -18.50
N ARG A 252 -4.15 15.12 -18.80
CA ARG A 252 -3.68 14.15 -17.80
C ARG A 252 -2.52 14.70 -16.97
N LEU A 253 -1.51 15.30 -17.61
CA LEU A 253 -0.37 15.92 -16.92
C LEU A 253 -0.82 17.09 -16.05
N ALA A 254 -1.73 17.95 -16.54
CA ALA A 254 -2.27 19.04 -15.73
C ALA A 254 -2.98 18.52 -14.48
N SER A 255 -3.81 17.48 -14.61
CA SER A 255 -4.47 16.82 -13.47
C SER A 255 -3.46 16.17 -12.52
N LEU A 256 -2.44 15.49 -13.05
CA LEU A 256 -1.36 14.86 -12.29
C LEU A 256 -0.59 15.90 -11.47
N TRP A 257 -0.16 16.99 -12.10
CA TRP A 257 0.61 18.05 -11.47
C TRP A 257 -0.21 18.87 -10.47
N ALA A 258 -1.52 19.04 -10.72
CA ALA A 258 -2.42 19.65 -9.74
C ALA A 258 -2.60 18.77 -8.49
N ALA A 259 -2.68 17.45 -8.67
CA ALA A 259 -2.80 16.50 -7.56
C ALA A 259 -1.46 16.26 -6.83
N HIS A 260 -0.34 16.34 -7.56
CA HIS A 260 1.01 16.02 -7.13
C HIS A 260 2.02 17.06 -7.66
N PRO A 261 2.11 18.25 -7.05
CA PRO A 261 3.03 19.31 -7.49
C PRO A 261 4.50 18.87 -7.50
N GLY A 262 4.90 17.94 -6.61
CA GLY A 262 6.22 17.33 -6.66
C GLY A 262 6.57 16.65 -8.00
N GLU A 263 5.61 16.06 -8.71
CA GLU A 263 5.84 15.47 -10.04
C GLU A 263 6.08 16.54 -11.12
N LEU A 264 5.50 17.73 -10.97
CA LEU A 264 5.82 18.88 -11.81
C LEU A 264 7.24 19.36 -11.54
N SER A 265 7.63 19.47 -10.26
CA SER A 265 8.99 19.85 -9.88
C SER A 265 10.03 18.87 -10.44
N LYS A 266 9.78 17.55 -10.37
CA LYS A 266 10.63 16.52 -11.02
C LYS A 266 10.79 16.77 -12.51
N ALA A 267 9.67 16.91 -13.23
CA ALA A 267 9.67 17.08 -14.67
C ALA A 267 10.38 18.38 -15.09
N ALA A 268 10.15 19.46 -14.35
CA ALA A 268 10.79 20.75 -14.60
C ALA A 268 12.30 20.70 -14.33
N GLU A 269 12.72 20.12 -13.20
CA GLU A 269 14.13 19.95 -12.85
C GLU A 269 14.85 19.10 -13.89
N ALA A 270 14.30 17.92 -14.23
CA ALA A 270 14.90 17.02 -15.20
C ALA A 270 15.05 17.66 -16.57
N ARG A 271 14.01 18.38 -17.02
CA ARG A 271 14.04 19.10 -18.29
C ARG A 271 15.05 20.23 -18.29
N TRP A 272 15.16 20.97 -17.19
CA TRP A 272 16.13 22.07 -17.07
C TRP A 272 17.57 21.57 -17.16
N TRP A 273 17.91 20.50 -16.44
CA TRP A 273 19.24 19.88 -16.49
C TRP A 273 19.53 19.26 -17.86
N THR A 274 18.57 18.55 -18.45
CA THR A 274 18.74 17.94 -19.78
C THR A 274 18.98 19.00 -20.87
N LEU A 275 18.35 20.17 -20.78
CA LEU A 275 18.58 21.28 -21.72
C LEU A 275 19.95 21.95 -21.59
N ARG A 276 20.65 21.75 -20.47
CA ARG A 276 22.02 22.27 -20.27
C ARG A 276 23.10 21.42 -20.94
N GLY A 277 22.72 20.29 -21.54
CA GLY A 277 23.66 19.37 -22.15
C GLY A 277 24.29 18.41 -21.13
N THR A 278 25.40 17.78 -21.53
CA THR A 278 26.15 16.87 -20.66
C THR A 278 26.72 17.63 -19.47
N HIS A 279 26.48 17.13 -18.26
CA HIS A 279 26.94 17.77 -17.03
C HIS A 279 27.22 16.74 -15.93
N GLU A 280 28.03 17.13 -14.96
CA GLU A 280 28.29 16.34 -13.76
C GLU A 280 27.68 16.98 -12.53
N ARG A 281 27.04 16.16 -11.70
CA ARG A 281 26.54 16.57 -10.40
C ARG A 281 27.43 15.93 -9.31
N PRO A 282 27.92 16.73 -8.35
CA PRO A 282 28.81 16.22 -7.30
C PRO A 282 28.10 15.23 -6.39
N GLN A 283 28.90 14.39 -5.73
CA GLN A 283 28.41 13.53 -4.65
C GLN A 283 27.88 14.41 -3.51
N GLU A 284 26.72 14.08 -3.00
CA GLU A 284 26.05 14.80 -1.90
C GLU A 284 25.39 13.77 -0.99
N SER A 285 25.75 13.78 0.30
CA SER A 285 25.20 12.84 1.28
C SER A 285 23.67 12.91 1.33
N GLY A 286 23.00 11.76 1.25
CA GLY A 286 21.54 11.66 1.15
C GLY A 286 20.94 12.05 -0.21
N ALA A 287 21.66 12.85 -1.02
CA ALA A 287 21.27 13.32 -2.34
C ALA A 287 19.80 13.76 -2.41
N PRO A 288 19.37 14.77 -1.63
CA PRO A 288 18.00 15.26 -1.68
C PRO A 288 17.73 15.86 -3.07
N THR A 289 16.71 15.35 -3.75
CA THR A 289 16.19 15.97 -4.98
C THR A 289 15.41 17.25 -4.63
N LEU A 290 15.23 18.19 -5.57
CA LEU A 290 14.30 19.31 -5.34
C LEU A 290 12.90 18.80 -4.97
N THR A 291 12.56 17.62 -5.47
CA THR A 291 11.30 16.95 -5.15
C THR A 291 11.20 16.50 -3.72
N ASP A 292 12.27 15.96 -3.11
CA ASP A 292 12.26 15.59 -1.70
C ASP A 292 11.92 16.82 -0.86
N ARG A 293 12.53 17.98 -1.16
CA ARG A 293 12.25 19.23 -0.44
C ARG A 293 10.81 19.73 -0.62
N VAL A 294 10.25 19.62 -1.82
CA VAL A 294 8.85 20.01 -2.09
C VAL A 294 7.87 19.04 -1.43
N GLN A 295 8.15 17.74 -1.49
CA GLN A 295 7.31 16.72 -0.85
C GLN A 295 7.37 16.81 0.67
N ASP A 296 8.54 17.05 1.26
CA ASP A 296 8.70 17.26 2.70
C ASP A 296 7.93 18.52 3.14
N TRP A 297 8.05 19.62 2.39
CA TRP A 297 7.27 20.84 2.65
C TRP A 297 5.75 20.61 2.53
N GLU A 298 5.28 19.86 1.53
CA GLU A 298 3.86 19.53 1.37
C GLU A 298 3.35 18.65 2.53
N GLN A 299 4.12 17.63 2.90
CA GLN A 299 3.78 16.72 4.00
C GLN A 299 3.76 17.49 5.33
N GLU A 300 4.75 18.34 5.57
CA GLU A 300 4.83 19.17 6.76
C GLU A 300 3.69 20.20 6.81
N THR A 301 3.38 20.86 5.70
CA THR A 301 2.27 21.83 5.62
C THR A 301 0.92 21.15 5.86
N ARG A 302 0.67 20.00 5.24
CA ARG A 302 -0.56 19.20 5.46
C ARG A 302 -0.63 18.67 6.89
N ARG A 303 0.50 18.28 7.49
CA ARG A 303 0.60 17.86 8.89
C ARG A 303 0.29 19.02 9.82
N ARG A 304 0.97 20.17 9.68
CA ARG A 304 0.72 21.39 10.47
C ARG A 304 -0.72 21.87 10.38
N LEU A 305 -1.32 21.89 9.19
CA LEU A 305 -2.73 22.26 9.02
C LEU A 305 -3.69 21.28 9.70
N ARG A 306 -3.40 19.98 9.62
CA ARG A 306 -4.18 18.93 10.29
C ARG A 306 -4.04 19.03 11.81
N ASP A 307 -2.83 19.19 12.31
CA ASP A 307 -2.51 19.28 13.74
C ASP A 307 -3.07 20.57 14.34
N THR A 308 -3.05 21.69 13.60
CA THR A 308 -3.68 22.95 14.02
C THR A 308 -5.20 22.82 14.08
N ARG A 309 -5.82 22.21 13.07
CA ARG A 309 -7.26 21.96 13.06
C ARG A 309 -7.66 20.99 14.18
N TRP A 310 -6.87 19.95 14.41
CA TRP A 310 -7.13 18.94 15.43
C TRP A 310 -6.93 19.50 16.85
N SER A 311 -5.91 20.33 17.08
CA SER A 311 -5.69 21.01 18.35
C SER A 311 -6.77 22.05 18.65
N MET A 312 -7.23 22.83 17.67
CA MET A 312 -8.37 23.74 17.84
C MET A 312 -9.67 22.97 18.12
N GLN A 313 -9.90 21.85 17.44
CA GLN A 313 -11.07 20.98 17.67
C GLN A 313 -11.03 20.34 19.06
N ARG A 314 -9.88 19.80 19.50
CA ARG A 314 -9.67 19.26 20.85
C ARG A 314 -9.87 20.35 21.92
N TRP A 315 -9.23 21.51 21.75
CA TRP A 315 -9.37 22.66 22.65
C TRP A 315 -10.83 23.08 22.81
N ALA A 316 -11.58 23.11 21.71
CA ALA A 316 -13.00 23.47 21.73
C ALA A 316 -13.86 22.35 22.36
N ASN A 317 -13.54 21.08 22.11
CA ASN A 317 -14.25 19.92 22.68
C ASN A 317 -14.01 19.78 24.20
N GLU A 318 -12.84 20.19 24.71
CA GLU A 318 -12.51 20.17 26.14
C GLU A 318 -13.08 21.37 26.92
N ARG A 319 -13.20 22.54 26.28
CA ARG A 319 -13.63 23.78 26.96
C ARG A 319 -15.10 24.15 26.74
N LEU A 320 -15.74 23.68 25.68
CA LEU A 320 -17.15 23.98 25.42
C LEU A 320 -18.04 22.88 26.00
N PRO A 321 -19.04 23.21 26.83
CA PRO A 321 -19.90 22.22 27.45
C PRO A 321 -20.75 21.50 26.39
N VAL A 322 -20.56 20.19 26.26
CA VAL A 322 -21.48 19.31 25.53
C VAL A 322 -22.58 18.91 26.50
N ARG A 323 -23.85 19.12 26.14
CA ARG A 323 -24.97 18.51 26.87
C ARG A 323 -24.96 17.02 26.58
N GLU A 324 -24.27 16.27 27.42
CA GLU A 324 -24.31 14.81 27.44
C GLU A 324 -25.63 14.33 28.05
N GLY A 325 -26.12 13.18 27.57
CA GLY A 325 -27.37 12.60 28.08
C GLY A 325 -28.20 11.90 27.02
N LEU A 326 -29.34 11.36 27.46
CA LEU A 326 -30.32 10.69 26.63
C LEU A 326 -30.92 11.66 25.60
N LEU A 327 -30.86 11.28 24.33
CA LEU A 327 -31.49 12.02 23.24
C LEU A 327 -32.87 11.46 22.90
N VAL A 328 -32.97 10.13 22.76
CA VAL A 328 -34.20 9.42 22.37
C VAL A 328 -34.13 7.95 22.80
N GLY A 329 -35.29 7.32 22.95
CA GLY A 329 -35.45 5.93 23.39
C GLY A 329 -35.68 5.82 24.89
N ASP A 330 -35.88 4.59 25.36
CA ASP A 330 -36.05 4.25 26.77
C ASP A 330 -34.79 3.57 27.30
N LEU A 331 -34.06 4.27 28.15
CA LEU A 331 -32.82 3.77 28.71
C LEU A 331 -33.05 2.68 29.76
N ASP A 332 -34.18 2.70 30.48
CA ASP A 332 -34.50 1.68 31.46
C ASP A 332 -34.91 0.37 30.78
N ASP A 333 -35.57 0.41 29.61
CA ASP A 333 -35.78 -0.78 28.76
C ASP A 333 -34.44 -1.36 28.29
N VAL A 334 -33.54 -0.51 27.75
CA VAL A 334 -32.20 -0.96 27.28
C VAL A 334 -31.40 -1.58 28.43
N LEU A 335 -31.31 -0.90 29.56
CA LEU A 335 -30.54 -1.34 30.73
C LEU A 335 -31.28 -2.40 31.55
N GLY A 336 -32.56 -2.66 31.28
CA GLY A 336 -33.34 -3.73 31.91
C GLY A 336 -33.04 -5.11 31.32
N ARG A 337 -32.53 -5.18 30.09
CA ARG A 337 -32.19 -6.44 29.40
C ARG A 337 -30.86 -7.02 29.92
N ASP A 338 -30.74 -8.35 29.94
CA ASP A 338 -29.53 -9.03 30.42
C ASP A 338 -28.38 -9.02 29.41
N ARG A 339 -28.71 -8.86 28.13
CA ARG A 339 -27.76 -8.78 27.02
C ARG A 339 -27.83 -7.38 26.40
N VAL A 340 -26.71 -6.68 26.36
CA VAL A 340 -26.65 -5.28 25.91
C VAL A 340 -25.56 -5.07 24.88
N VAL A 341 -25.83 -4.24 23.88
CA VAL A 341 -24.86 -3.74 22.90
C VAL A 341 -24.60 -2.26 23.16
N VAL A 342 -23.33 -1.88 23.25
CA VAL A 342 -22.89 -0.48 23.25
C VAL A 342 -22.25 -0.19 21.89
N LEU A 343 -22.96 0.59 21.06
CA LEU A 343 -22.54 0.93 19.71
C LEU A 343 -21.96 2.36 19.69
N ALA A 344 -20.65 2.47 19.47
CA ALA A 344 -19.98 3.75 19.28
C ALA A 344 -20.24 4.29 17.86
N GLU A 345 -20.84 5.49 17.76
CA GLU A 345 -21.14 6.11 16.47
C GLU A 345 -20.53 7.52 16.39
N TRP A 346 -19.92 7.82 15.23
CA TRP A 346 -19.43 9.15 14.93
C TRP A 346 -19.76 9.59 13.51
N SER A 347 -20.32 10.79 13.41
CA SER A 347 -20.40 11.50 12.14
C SER A 347 -20.22 13.00 12.34
N ALA A 348 -19.73 13.66 11.29
CA ALA A 348 -19.67 15.12 11.23
C ALA A 348 -21.06 15.77 11.14
N GLY A 349 -22.11 14.97 10.86
CA GLY A 349 -23.46 15.44 10.61
C GLY A 349 -24.33 15.50 11.87
N ALA A 350 -25.46 16.19 11.74
CA ALA A 350 -26.46 16.34 12.79
C ALA A 350 -27.37 15.12 12.98
N ALA A 351 -27.14 13.99 12.30
CA ALA A 351 -27.96 12.78 12.42
C ALA A 351 -27.10 11.59 12.81
N VAL A 352 -27.68 10.61 13.50
CA VAL A 352 -27.06 9.29 13.65
C VAL A 352 -27.04 8.62 12.28
N ARG A 353 -25.92 7.96 11.96
CA ARG A 353 -25.77 7.24 10.70
C ARG A 353 -26.89 6.22 10.46
N PRO A 354 -27.52 6.20 9.26
CA PRO A 354 -28.58 5.25 8.97
C PRO A 354 -28.18 3.79 9.10
N ASP A 355 -26.95 3.43 8.76
CA ASP A 355 -26.42 2.07 8.89
C ASP A 355 -26.13 1.68 10.35
N ALA A 356 -25.69 2.61 11.20
CA ALA A 356 -25.60 2.36 12.63
C ALA A 356 -26.98 2.09 13.25
N LEU A 357 -28.02 2.82 12.82
CA LEU A 357 -29.40 2.57 13.26
C LEU A 357 -29.94 1.23 12.74
N ARG A 358 -29.60 0.82 11.52
CA ARG A 358 -29.96 -0.51 11.00
C ARG A 358 -29.31 -1.62 11.83
N ALA A 359 -28.03 -1.49 12.15
CA ALA A 359 -27.36 -2.43 13.05
C ALA A 359 -28.01 -2.46 14.44
N ALA A 360 -28.32 -1.29 15.01
CA ALA A 360 -29.00 -1.20 16.30
C ALA A 360 -30.38 -1.88 16.28
N ARG A 361 -31.16 -1.72 15.21
CA ARG A 361 -32.45 -2.41 15.05
C ARG A 361 -32.27 -3.93 15.03
N ALA A 362 -31.32 -4.44 14.24
CA ALA A 362 -31.08 -5.88 14.14
C ALA A 362 -30.66 -6.52 15.48
N TRP A 363 -29.82 -5.84 16.25
CA TRP A 363 -29.46 -6.28 17.60
C TRP A 363 -30.66 -6.25 18.56
N ALA A 364 -31.50 -5.21 18.49
CA ALA A 364 -32.70 -5.11 19.31
C ALA A 364 -33.73 -6.19 18.98
N ASP A 365 -33.88 -6.53 17.70
CA ASP A 365 -34.73 -7.64 17.21
C ASP A 365 -34.24 -9.01 17.68
N ALA A 366 -32.93 -9.17 17.85
CA ALA A 366 -32.32 -10.34 18.48
C ALA A 366 -32.48 -10.38 20.01
N GLY A 367 -33.19 -9.41 20.60
CA GLY A 367 -33.48 -9.33 22.03
C GLY A 367 -32.39 -8.68 22.87
N PHE A 368 -31.46 -7.94 22.28
CA PHE A 368 -30.48 -7.14 23.03
C PHE A 368 -31.05 -5.77 23.39
N GLY A 369 -30.61 -5.19 24.49
CA GLY A 369 -30.71 -3.74 24.68
C GLY A 369 -29.61 -3.06 23.90
N VAL A 370 -29.87 -1.97 23.19
CA VAL A 370 -28.85 -1.29 22.39
C VAL A 370 -28.72 0.17 22.80
N LEU A 371 -27.53 0.51 23.29
CA LEU A 371 -27.14 1.88 23.61
C LEU A 371 -26.23 2.42 22.50
N VAL A 372 -26.75 3.33 21.69
CA VAL A 372 -25.97 4.04 20.67
C VAL A 372 -25.35 5.28 21.29
N VAL A 373 -24.02 5.31 21.37
CA VAL A 373 -23.24 6.46 21.87
C VAL A 373 -22.82 7.32 20.70
N ALA A 374 -23.60 8.37 20.43
CA ALA A 374 -23.37 9.30 19.34
C ALA A 374 -22.40 10.42 19.75
N ALA A 375 -21.14 10.30 19.33
CA ALA A 375 -20.09 11.29 19.59
C ALA A 375 -20.20 12.47 18.62
N ARG A 376 -20.34 13.70 19.14
CA ARG A 376 -20.44 14.92 18.33
C ARG A 376 -19.59 16.05 18.87
N ASP A 377 -19.10 16.91 17.98
CA ASP A 377 -18.49 18.16 18.37
C ASP A 377 -19.55 19.09 19.04
N PRO A 378 -19.17 19.98 19.99
CA PRO A 378 -20.08 20.83 20.74
C PRO A 378 -21.03 21.66 19.87
N TRP A 379 -20.54 22.17 18.73
CA TRP A 379 -21.31 22.99 17.79
C TRP A 379 -22.27 22.19 16.90
N VAL A 380 -22.19 20.85 16.90
CA VAL A 380 -23.10 20.00 16.15
C VAL A 380 -24.27 19.59 17.04
N ARG A 381 -25.46 20.14 16.75
CA ARG A 381 -26.70 19.71 17.40
C ARG A 381 -27.15 18.38 16.80
N LEU A 382 -27.16 17.32 17.60
CA LEU A 382 -27.71 16.03 17.18
C LEU A 382 -29.24 16.14 17.11
N ARG A 383 -29.80 15.74 15.96
CA ARG A 383 -31.24 15.66 15.72
C ARG A 383 -31.75 14.34 16.28
N SER A 384 -32.89 14.41 16.98
CA SER A 384 -33.61 13.22 17.37
C SER A 384 -34.04 12.44 16.12
N THR A 385 -33.98 11.12 16.22
CA THR A 385 -34.43 10.17 15.20
C THR A 385 -35.38 9.20 15.88
N ASP A 386 -36.35 8.68 15.13
CA ASP A 386 -37.17 7.60 15.66
C ASP A 386 -36.30 6.36 15.87
N VAL A 387 -36.50 5.68 16.99
CA VAL A 387 -35.76 4.47 17.36
C VAL A 387 -36.73 3.41 17.86
N PRO A 388 -36.49 2.14 17.53
CA PRO A 388 -37.36 1.05 17.95
C PRO A 388 -37.24 0.78 19.46
N ALA A 389 -38.20 0.04 20.02
CA ALA A 389 -38.09 -0.49 21.39
C ALA A 389 -36.79 -1.29 21.56
N GLY A 390 -36.16 -1.18 22.73
CA GLY A 390 -34.85 -1.77 22.99
C GLY A 390 -33.66 -0.97 22.45
N VAL A 391 -33.86 0.21 21.87
CA VAL A 391 -32.77 1.10 21.41
C VAL A 391 -32.87 2.47 22.08
N ALA A 392 -31.75 2.94 22.63
CA ALA A 392 -31.59 4.29 23.14
C ALA A 392 -30.37 4.97 22.52
N VAL A 393 -30.47 6.27 22.24
CA VAL A 393 -29.36 7.07 21.72
C VAL A 393 -28.96 8.09 22.76
N VAL A 394 -27.68 8.10 23.11
CA VAL A 394 -27.09 9.07 24.04
C VAL A 394 -26.06 9.92 23.30
N ARG A 395 -25.99 11.20 23.68
CA ARG A 395 -24.99 12.13 23.15
C ARG A 395 -23.78 12.15 24.07
N ARG A 396 -22.60 12.11 23.44
CA ARG A 396 -21.30 12.31 24.08
C ARG A 396 -20.49 13.39 23.34
N GLY A 397 -19.63 14.12 24.03
CA GLY A 397 -18.62 14.95 23.37
C GLY A 397 -17.63 14.13 22.53
N ASN A 398 -17.23 14.64 21.37
CA ASN A 398 -16.23 14.02 20.50
C ASN A 398 -14.79 14.24 21.02
N THR A 399 -14.50 13.72 22.22
CA THR A 399 -13.21 13.92 22.91
C THR A 399 -12.26 12.74 22.78
N ALA A 400 -12.74 11.57 22.37
CA ALA A 400 -11.92 10.38 22.13
C ALA A 400 -12.61 9.43 21.14
N TYR A 401 -11.84 8.53 20.54
CA TYR A 401 -12.30 7.47 19.62
C TYR A 401 -13.24 6.46 20.31
N ASP A 402 -13.58 5.37 19.61
CA ASP A 402 -14.57 4.36 20.00
C ASP A 402 -14.41 3.84 21.44
N PHE A 403 -13.16 3.53 21.87
CA PHE A 403 -12.85 3.15 23.25
C PHE A 403 -13.35 4.19 24.28
N GLY A 404 -13.25 5.48 23.97
CA GLY A 404 -13.77 6.54 24.83
C GLY A 404 -15.29 6.59 24.87
N SER A 405 -15.98 6.15 23.82
CA SER A 405 -17.45 6.04 23.81
C SER A 405 -17.92 4.86 24.66
N TRP A 406 -17.24 3.71 24.59
CA TRP A 406 -17.54 2.57 25.46
C TRP A 406 -17.21 2.87 26.92
N ALA A 407 -16.04 3.45 27.19
CA ALA A 407 -15.66 3.87 28.54
C ALA A 407 -16.62 4.92 29.12
N HIS A 408 -17.06 5.88 28.31
CA HIS A 408 -18.09 6.83 28.73
C HIS A 408 -19.40 6.11 29.09
N ALA A 409 -19.86 5.15 28.28
CA ALA A 409 -21.07 4.40 28.61
C ALA A 409 -20.93 3.60 29.91
N LEU A 410 -19.81 2.88 30.09
CA LEU A 410 -19.55 2.10 31.31
C LEU A 410 -19.50 2.98 32.56
N ARG A 411 -18.89 4.17 32.49
CA ARG A 411 -18.85 5.13 33.61
C ARG A 411 -20.19 5.80 33.88
N SER A 412 -20.91 6.19 32.84
CA SER A 412 -22.22 6.86 32.96
C SER A 412 -23.31 5.89 33.44
N TRP A 413 -23.21 4.61 33.07
CA TRP A 413 -24.15 3.55 33.45
C TRP A 413 -23.42 2.29 33.93
N PRO A 414 -22.87 2.29 35.17
CA PRO A 414 -22.07 1.18 35.70
C PRO A 414 -22.78 -0.18 35.71
N ARG A 415 -24.13 -0.19 35.71
CA ARG A 415 -24.94 -1.40 35.58
C ARG A 415 -24.64 -2.19 34.30
N LEU A 416 -24.13 -1.54 33.25
CA LEU A 416 -23.69 -2.22 32.02
C LEU A 416 -22.59 -3.24 32.31
N ALA A 417 -21.63 -2.91 33.18
CA ALA A 417 -20.48 -3.78 33.46
C ALA A 417 -20.86 -5.10 34.17
N HIS A 418 -22.07 -5.19 34.70
CA HIS A 418 -22.60 -6.35 35.43
C HIS A 418 -23.55 -7.22 34.60
N LYS A 419 -23.75 -6.92 33.32
CA LYS A 419 -24.64 -7.68 32.45
C LYS A 419 -24.07 -9.06 32.11
N ASP A 420 -24.98 -9.99 31.80
CA ASP A 420 -24.63 -11.36 31.43
C ASP A 420 -23.81 -11.39 30.13
N LEU A 421 -24.14 -10.50 29.20
CA LEU A 421 -23.38 -10.29 27.98
C LEU A 421 -23.40 -8.81 27.58
N VAL A 422 -22.21 -8.22 27.45
CA VAL A 422 -22.02 -6.88 26.88
C VAL A 422 -21.28 -7.00 25.56
N VAL A 423 -21.87 -6.49 24.48
CA VAL A 423 -21.19 -6.38 23.18
C VAL A 423 -20.76 -4.95 22.96
N LEU A 424 -19.46 -4.71 22.74
CA LEU A 424 -18.92 -3.43 22.34
C LEU A 424 -18.68 -3.45 20.82
N THR A 425 -19.27 -2.52 20.10
CA THR A 425 -19.10 -2.40 18.64
C THR A 425 -19.11 -0.94 18.19
N ASN A 426 -18.79 -0.67 16.92
CA ASN A 426 -18.67 0.68 16.37
C ASN A 426 -19.22 0.81 14.95
N ASP A 427 -19.33 2.05 14.50
CA ASP A 427 -19.80 2.42 13.15
C ASP A 427 -18.75 2.26 12.04
N SER A 428 -17.60 1.62 12.33
CA SER A 428 -16.63 1.24 11.30
C SER A 428 -17.13 0.09 10.43
N LEU A 429 -18.18 -0.60 10.86
CA LEU A 429 -18.88 -1.65 10.13
C LEU A 429 -20.04 -1.08 9.29
N ILE A 430 -20.23 -1.64 8.10
CA ILE A 430 -21.43 -1.49 7.27
C ILE A 430 -22.19 -2.80 7.34
N GLY A 431 -23.46 -2.72 7.72
CA GLY A 431 -24.37 -3.86 7.78
C GLY A 431 -25.48 -3.67 8.82
N PRO A 432 -26.16 -4.75 9.23
CA PRO A 432 -25.96 -6.10 8.73
C PRO A 432 -26.32 -6.26 7.25
N LEU A 433 -25.56 -7.07 6.52
CA LEU A 433 -25.78 -7.44 5.12
C LEU A 433 -26.53 -8.78 4.98
N ALA A 434 -26.57 -9.56 6.05
CA ALA A 434 -27.29 -10.81 6.20
C ALA A 434 -27.90 -10.89 7.62
N PRO A 435 -28.86 -11.79 7.89
CA PRO A 435 -29.36 -12.03 9.25
C PRO A 435 -28.23 -12.27 10.26
N LEU A 436 -28.45 -11.88 11.52
CA LEU A 436 -27.44 -12.03 12.57
C LEU A 436 -27.32 -13.45 13.11
N ASP A 437 -28.07 -14.43 12.58
CA ASP A 437 -28.21 -15.77 13.16
C ASP A 437 -26.85 -16.47 13.38
N GLU A 438 -25.96 -16.45 12.38
CA GLU A 438 -24.63 -17.07 12.49
C GLU A 438 -23.75 -16.36 13.54
N LEU A 439 -23.74 -15.02 13.51
CA LEU A 439 -23.03 -14.21 14.50
C LEU A 439 -23.52 -14.49 15.91
N LEU A 440 -24.83 -14.55 16.11
CA LEU A 440 -25.45 -14.83 17.39
C LEU A 440 -25.22 -16.27 17.84
N GLY A 441 -25.20 -17.23 16.90
CA GLY A 441 -24.86 -18.62 17.15
C GLY A 441 -23.45 -18.75 17.72
N ARG A 442 -22.45 -18.16 17.04
CA ARG A 442 -21.06 -18.15 17.52
C ARG A 442 -20.88 -17.39 18.82
N LEU A 443 -21.52 -16.22 18.95
CA LEU A 443 -21.52 -15.44 20.18
C LEU A 443 -22.26 -16.15 21.32
N SER A 444 -23.14 -17.11 21.07
CA SER A 444 -23.82 -17.86 22.15
C SER A 444 -23.13 -19.18 22.47
N ALA A 445 -22.43 -19.78 21.51
CA ALA A 445 -21.69 -21.03 21.68
C ALA A 445 -20.39 -20.85 22.48
N GLY A 446 -19.76 -19.66 22.36
CA GLY A 446 -18.55 -19.34 23.10
C GLY A 446 -18.78 -19.31 24.62
N THR A 447 -17.90 -19.96 25.38
CA THR A 447 -17.93 -19.98 26.86
C THR A 447 -16.84 -19.10 27.49
N THR A 448 -16.05 -18.43 26.65
CA THR A 448 -14.96 -17.57 27.11
C THR A 448 -15.45 -16.27 27.73
N ASP A 449 -14.62 -15.71 28.62
CA ASP A 449 -14.89 -14.44 29.29
C ASP A 449 -14.96 -13.28 28.29
N VAL A 450 -14.07 -13.30 27.28
CA VAL A 450 -13.96 -12.27 26.25
C VAL A 450 -13.93 -12.90 24.85
N TRP A 451 -14.87 -12.48 24.02
CA TRP A 451 -15.00 -12.96 22.64
C TRP A 451 -14.74 -11.80 21.67
N GLY A 452 -14.01 -12.03 20.59
CA GLY A 452 -13.86 -11.05 19.50
C GLY A 452 -14.34 -11.65 18.18
N ALA A 453 -14.90 -10.85 17.27
CA ALA A 453 -15.30 -11.39 15.97
C ALA A 453 -14.10 -11.99 15.20
N THR A 454 -12.95 -11.31 15.22
CA THR A 454 -11.69 -11.79 14.64
C THR A 454 -10.52 -11.43 15.55
N ALA A 455 -9.37 -12.05 15.27
CA ALA A 455 -8.08 -11.69 15.87
C ALA A 455 -7.08 -11.27 14.79
N ASN A 456 -6.04 -10.54 15.19
CA ASN A 456 -4.92 -10.19 14.34
C ASN A 456 -3.61 -10.44 15.11
N ARG A 457 -2.55 -10.87 14.41
CA ARG A 457 -1.21 -11.16 14.98
C ARG A 457 -0.24 -9.99 14.89
N TRP A 458 -0.62 -8.91 14.20
CA TRP A 458 0.22 -7.74 13.99
C TRP A 458 -0.37 -6.46 14.62
N PRO A 459 0.39 -5.69 15.41
CA PRO A 459 1.80 -5.85 15.75
C PRO A 459 2.08 -6.88 16.86
N ALA A 460 1.03 -7.41 17.50
CA ALA A 460 1.05 -8.52 18.46
C ALA A 460 -0.26 -9.29 18.34
N ASP A 461 -0.37 -10.48 18.92
CA ASP A 461 -1.62 -11.25 18.97
C ASP A 461 -2.69 -10.52 19.81
N HIS A 462 -3.82 -10.18 19.19
CA HIS A 462 -4.93 -9.48 19.86
C HIS A 462 -6.28 -9.72 19.19
N LEU A 463 -7.36 -9.57 19.98
CA LEU A 463 -8.72 -9.52 19.45
C LEU A 463 -9.00 -8.15 18.81
N GLN A 464 -9.64 -8.13 17.64
CA GLN A 464 -9.92 -6.87 16.96
C GLN A 464 -11.12 -6.15 17.60
N SER A 465 -10.97 -4.85 17.90
CA SER A 465 -11.89 -4.15 18.81
C SER A 465 -13.22 -3.72 18.20
N TYR A 466 -13.49 -4.03 16.93
CA TYR A 466 -14.67 -3.52 16.25
C TYR A 466 -15.96 -4.26 16.62
N LEU A 467 -15.84 -5.45 17.21
CA LEU A 467 -16.95 -6.24 17.72
C LEU A 467 -16.41 -7.21 18.78
N LEU A 468 -16.61 -6.87 20.05
CA LEU A 468 -16.16 -7.62 21.23
C LEU A 468 -17.35 -7.99 22.10
N GLY A 469 -17.35 -9.17 22.70
CA GLY A 469 -18.33 -9.64 23.68
C GLY A 469 -17.66 -9.93 25.02
N PHE A 470 -18.31 -9.54 26.11
CA PHE A 470 -17.84 -9.74 27.48
C PHE A 470 -18.93 -10.41 28.30
N ARG A 471 -18.61 -11.51 28.98
CA ARG A 471 -19.60 -12.34 29.68
C ARG A 471 -19.55 -12.22 31.20
N GLY A 472 -20.64 -12.59 31.86
CA GLY A 472 -20.66 -12.86 33.31
C GLY A 472 -20.20 -11.68 34.16
N GLY A 473 -20.42 -10.46 33.69
CA GLY A 473 -20.01 -9.22 34.36
C GLY A 473 -18.49 -9.03 34.48
N VAL A 474 -17.66 -9.63 33.61
CA VAL A 474 -16.19 -9.51 33.69
C VAL A 474 -15.69 -8.07 33.54
N LEU A 475 -16.47 -7.19 32.90
CA LEU A 475 -16.17 -5.76 32.78
C LEU A 475 -16.16 -5.03 34.14
N SER A 476 -16.83 -5.58 35.15
CA SER A 476 -16.85 -5.02 36.51
C SER A 476 -15.69 -5.49 37.40
N ARG A 477 -14.81 -6.34 36.87
CA ARG A 477 -13.71 -6.97 37.62
C ARG A 477 -12.36 -6.50 37.07
N ASP A 478 -11.36 -6.46 37.94
CA ASP A 478 -9.99 -6.24 37.49
C ASP A 478 -9.46 -7.44 36.70
N PRO A 479 -8.61 -7.21 35.68
CA PRO A 479 -8.02 -5.91 35.32
C PRO A 479 -8.88 -5.05 34.37
N LEU A 480 -10.05 -5.52 33.93
CA LEU A 480 -10.87 -4.83 32.94
C LEU A 480 -11.53 -3.56 33.50
N ALA A 481 -12.00 -3.57 34.74
CA ALA A 481 -12.57 -2.38 35.38
C ALA A 481 -11.57 -1.21 35.36
N THR A 482 -10.35 -1.44 35.86
CA THR A 482 -9.25 -0.46 35.80
C THR A 482 -8.92 -0.05 34.37
N PHE A 483 -8.83 -1.00 33.42
CA PHE A 483 -8.55 -0.69 32.03
C PHE A 483 -9.54 0.33 31.44
N TRP A 484 -10.85 0.13 31.65
CA TRP A 484 -11.88 1.03 31.12
C TRP A 484 -11.92 2.38 31.83
N ASP A 485 -11.60 2.43 33.13
CA ASP A 485 -11.47 3.68 33.87
C ASP A 485 -10.30 4.53 33.36
N ASP A 486 -9.19 3.90 32.99
CA ASP A 486 -7.97 4.55 32.48
C ASP A 486 -8.06 5.00 31.01
N VAL A 487 -9.15 4.69 30.30
CA VAL A 487 -9.33 5.12 28.90
C VAL A 487 -9.42 6.65 28.81
N THR A 488 -8.43 7.22 28.14
CA THR A 488 -8.29 8.66 27.85
C THR A 488 -8.18 8.96 26.34
N ALA A 489 -8.19 10.24 25.97
CA ALA A 489 -8.10 10.67 24.59
C ALA A 489 -6.69 10.52 24.01
N LEU A 490 -6.50 9.64 23.02
CA LEU A 490 -5.22 9.44 22.34
C LEU A 490 -5.12 10.22 21.02
N GLU A 491 -3.89 10.58 20.64
CA GLU A 491 -3.60 11.51 19.53
C GLU A 491 -3.62 10.86 18.13
N SER A 492 -3.59 9.53 18.05
CA SER A 492 -3.59 8.84 16.76
C SER A 492 -4.29 7.48 16.81
N LYS A 493 -4.80 7.02 15.66
CA LYS A 493 -5.35 5.67 15.50
C LYS A 493 -4.35 4.58 15.83
N SER A 494 -3.08 4.75 15.45
CA SER A 494 -2.02 3.80 15.78
C SER A 494 -1.78 3.73 17.29
N ALA A 495 -1.89 4.85 18.01
CA ALA A 495 -1.83 4.87 19.47
C ALA A 495 -3.04 4.16 20.09
N VAL A 496 -4.24 4.29 19.51
CA VAL A 496 -5.43 3.53 19.92
C VAL A 496 -5.24 2.03 19.74
N VAL A 497 -4.78 1.58 18.56
CA VAL A 497 -4.52 0.14 18.31
C VAL A 497 -3.53 -0.41 19.33
N ARG A 498 -2.37 0.26 19.50
CA ARG A 498 -1.34 -0.24 20.43
C ARG A 498 -1.76 -0.18 21.90
N THR A 499 -2.35 0.93 22.33
CA THR A 499 -2.62 1.16 23.78
C THR A 499 -3.90 0.47 24.23
N TYR A 500 -4.91 0.41 23.35
CA TYR A 500 -6.22 -0.10 23.71
C TYR A 500 -6.54 -1.44 23.07
N GLU A 501 -6.33 -1.63 21.77
CA GLU A 501 -6.71 -2.90 21.12
C GLU A 501 -5.77 -4.05 21.52
N VAL A 502 -4.45 -3.83 21.42
CA VAL A 502 -3.44 -4.76 21.95
C VAL A 502 -3.46 -4.75 23.48
N GLY A 503 -3.47 -3.57 24.11
CA GLY A 503 -3.44 -3.44 25.56
C GLY A 503 -4.64 -4.07 26.29
N LEU A 504 -5.84 -4.08 25.67
CA LEU A 504 -7.01 -4.79 26.20
C LEU A 504 -6.76 -6.29 26.22
N THR A 505 -6.24 -6.85 25.13
CA THR A 505 -5.96 -8.29 25.06
C THR A 505 -4.86 -8.67 26.06
N GLU A 506 -3.83 -7.84 26.22
CA GLU A 506 -2.81 -8.02 27.26
C GLU A 506 -3.40 -7.95 28.69
N ALA A 507 -4.38 -7.07 28.93
CA ALA A 507 -5.06 -7.00 30.21
C ALA A 507 -5.88 -8.27 30.47
N VAL A 508 -6.62 -8.76 29.46
CA VAL A 508 -7.35 -10.03 29.51
C VAL A 508 -6.40 -11.18 29.87
N ASP A 509 -5.30 -11.32 29.12
CA ASP A 509 -4.32 -12.39 29.30
C ASP A 509 -3.64 -12.32 30.68
N ARG A 510 -3.24 -11.11 31.14
CA ARG A 510 -2.65 -10.90 32.47
C ARG A 510 -3.63 -11.17 33.60
N GLY A 511 -4.91 -10.92 33.37
CA GLY A 511 -6.00 -11.20 34.31
C GLY A 511 -6.34 -12.68 34.42
N GLY A 512 -5.74 -13.55 33.60
CA GLY A 512 -6.10 -14.98 33.52
C GLY A 512 -7.51 -15.22 32.98
N LEU A 513 -8.07 -14.24 32.25
CA LEU A 513 -9.38 -14.35 31.63
C LEU A 513 -9.25 -15.12 30.31
N SER A 514 -10.23 -15.95 30.02
CA SER A 514 -10.28 -16.72 28.77
C SER A 514 -10.74 -15.86 27.60
N ARG A 515 -10.14 -16.06 26.42
CA ARG A 515 -10.55 -15.36 25.20
C ARG A 515 -10.57 -16.23 23.96
N GLU A 516 -11.45 -15.89 23.01
CA GLU A 516 -11.51 -16.54 21.70
C GLU A 516 -11.91 -15.58 20.57
N ALA A 517 -11.61 -15.99 19.33
CA ALA A 517 -12.07 -15.33 18.11
C ALA A 517 -13.19 -16.15 17.46
N GLY A 518 -14.25 -15.46 17.02
CA GLY A 518 -15.43 -16.07 16.40
C GLY A 518 -15.17 -16.66 15.02
N TRP A 519 -14.32 -16.01 14.23
CA TRP A 519 -13.82 -16.52 12.95
C TRP A 519 -12.29 -16.52 12.98
N SER A 520 -11.72 -17.63 12.50
CA SER A 520 -10.27 -17.82 12.46
C SER A 520 -9.76 -17.91 11.02
N HIS A 521 -8.50 -17.53 10.82
CA HIS A 521 -7.77 -17.72 9.55
C HIS A 521 -7.82 -19.17 9.06
N ALA A 522 -7.58 -20.11 9.97
CA ALA A 522 -7.57 -21.54 9.66
C ALA A 522 -8.93 -22.05 9.16
N GLU A 523 -10.03 -21.58 9.76
CA GLU A 523 -11.39 -21.92 9.32
C GLU A 523 -11.67 -21.40 7.91
N LEU A 524 -11.25 -20.17 7.62
CA LEU A 524 -11.54 -19.48 6.36
C LEU A 524 -10.59 -19.89 5.22
N GLY A 525 -9.55 -20.69 5.51
CA GLY A 525 -8.52 -21.02 4.52
C GLY A 525 -7.67 -19.81 4.11
N VAL A 526 -7.62 -18.78 4.95
CA VAL A 526 -6.89 -17.53 4.69
C VAL A 526 -5.58 -17.53 5.49
N PRO A 527 -4.43 -17.11 4.93
CA PRO A 527 -3.18 -17.07 5.69
C PRO A 527 -3.22 -16.13 6.90
N ASP A 528 -2.62 -16.55 8.03
CA ASP A 528 -2.51 -15.77 9.30
C ASP A 528 -1.90 -14.36 9.15
N THR A 529 -1.23 -14.08 8.02
CA THR A 529 -0.64 -12.77 7.70
C THR A 529 -1.63 -11.77 7.12
N VAL A 530 -2.84 -12.21 6.77
CA VAL A 530 -3.88 -11.40 6.13
C VAL A 530 -4.79 -10.81 7.20
N ASP A 531 -5.06 -9.50 7.15
CA ASP A 531 -6.15 -8.93 7.96
C ASP A 531 -7.49 -9.37 7.39
N LEU A 532 -8.19 -10.28 8.08
CA LEU A 532 -9.46 -10.86 7.62
C LEU A 532 -10.48 -9.79 7.26
N THR A 533 -10.56 -8.69 8.02
CA THR A 533 -11.59 -7.67 7.79
C THR A 533 -11.30 -6.72 6.63
N LEU A 534 -10.05 -6.66 6.17
CA LEU A 534 -9.62 -5.76 5.11
C LEU A 534 -9.33 -6.51 3.80
N HIS A 535 -8.79 -7.72 3.91
CA HIS A 535 -8.28 -8.48 2.77
C HIS A 535 -8.92 -9.87 2.62
N GLY A 536 -9.52 -10.42 3.69
CA GLY A 536 -10.33 -11.65 3.67
C GLY A 536 -11.84 -11.40 3.86
N TRP A 537 -12.32 -10.22 3.45
CA TRP A 537 -13.68 -9.76 3.77
C TRP A 537 -14.75 -10.56 3.02
N HIS A 538 -14.39 -11.14 1.86
CA HIS A 538 -15.30 -11.97 1.07
C HIS A 538 -15.55 -13.31 1.78
N GLU A 539 -14.47 -13.96 2.20
CA GLU A 539 -14.48 -15.23 2.92
C GLU A 539 -15.21 -15.08 4.27
N LEU A 540 -15.01 -13.95 4.96
CA LEU A 540 -15.78 -13.63 6.18
C LEU A 540 -17.29 -13.53 5.91
N LEU A 541 -17.70 -12.82 4.85
CA LEU A 541 -19.11 -12.70 4.48
C LEU A 541 -19.72 -14.06 4.13
N GLU A 542 -19.01 -14.87 3.35
CA GLU A 542 -19.43 -16.22 2.97
C GLU A 542 -19.55 -17.15 4.18
N ALA A 543 -18.66 -17.00 5.16
CA ALA A 543 -18.73 -17.70 6.45
C ALA A 543 -19.77 -17.13 7.42
N GLY A 544 -20.65 -16.24 6.95
CA GLY A 544 -21.81 -15.74 7.69
C GLY A 544 -21.51 -14.58 8.65
N PHE A 545 -20.34 -13.94 8.57
CA PHE A 545 -20.13 -12.67 9.26
C PHE A 545 -20.93 -11.56 8.56
N PRO A 546 -21.90 -10.89 9.20
CA PRO A 546 -22.89 -10.09 8.48
C PRO A 546 -22.45 -8.64 8.20
N PHE A 547 -21.17 -8.31 8.29
CA PHE A 547 -20.69 -6.93 8.17
C PHE A 547 -19.43 -6.81 7.30
N VAL A 548 -19.22 -5.63 6.70
CA VAL A 548 -17.96 -5.26 6.04
C VAL A 548 -17.38 -3.97 6.63
N LYS A 549 -16.06 -3.77 6.52
CA LYS A 549 -15.43 -2.53 6.98
C LYS A 549 -15.72 -1.36 6.05
N ARG A 550 -16.19 -0.24 6.61
CA ARG A 550 -16.45 1.02 5.88
C ARG A 550 -15.22 1.58 5.15
N VAL A 551 -14.02 1.29 5.64
CA VAL A 551 -12.80 1.74 4.97
C VAL A 551 -12.66 1.14 3.56
N LEU A 552 -13.26 -0.03 3.30
CA LEU A 552 -13.25 -0.66 1.98
C LEU A 552 -14.00 0.18 0.93
N THR A 553 -15.05 0.92 1.33
CA THR A 553 -15.81 1.80 0.43
C THR A 553 -15.27 3.23 0.37
N THR A 554 -14.49 3.66 1.35
CA THR A 554 -14.03 5.07 1.47
C THR A 554 -12.53 5.27 1.29
N GLY A 555 -11.71 4.26 1.57
CA GLY A 555 -10.25 4.31 1.51
C GLY A 555 -9.73 4.29 0.08
N ARG A 556 -8.72 5.12 -0.21
CA ARG A 556 -8.11 5.19 -1.55
C ARG A 556 -7.35 3.91 -1.90
N GLN A 557 -6.74 3.27 -0.90
CA GLN A 557 -5.98 2.04 -1.05
C GLN A 557 -6.84 0.83 -1.43
N PHE A 558 -8.16 0.90 -1.23
CA PHE A 558 -9.11 -0.17 -1.57
C PHE A 558 -9.87 0.08 -2.88
N ALA A 559 -9.41 1.02 -3.71
CA ALA A 559 -10.11 1.41 -4.93
C ALA A 559 -10.39 0.24 -5.90
N GLN A 560 -9.51 -0.76 -5.94
CA GLN A 560 -9.68 -1.95 -6.79
C GLN A 560 -10.79 -2.88 -6.29
N GLN A 561 -10.94 -3.05 -4.97
CA GLN A 561 -11.93 -3.96 -4.37
C GLN A 561 -13.29 -3.29 -4.14
N ARG A 562 -13.32 -1.96 -4.09
CA ARG A 562 -14.52 -1.17 -3.79
C ARG A 562 -15.77 -1.56 -4.60
N PRO A 563 -15.70 -1.77 -5.94
CA PRO A 563 -16.90 -2.12 -6.71
C PRO A 563 -17.56 -3.41 -6.21
N ALA A 564 -16.78 -4.42 -5.84
CA ALA A 564 -17.29 -5.68 -5.32
C ALA A 564 -17.95 -5.51 -3.94
N VAL A 565 -17.35 -4.70 -3.06
CA VAL A 565 -17.91 -4.39 -1.74
C VAL A 565 -19.22 -3.60 -1.87
N GLU A 566 -19.24 -2.60 -2.75
CA GLU A 566 -20.45 -1.80 -3.02
C GLU A 566 -21.57 -2.68 -3.60
N GLN A 567 -21.23 -3.62 -4.49
CA GLN A 567 -22.18 -4.59 -5.02
C GLN A 567 -22.78 -5.46 -3.90
N ALA A 568 -21.96 -6.06 -3.03
CA ALA A 568 -22.44 -6.86 -1.91
C ALA A 568 -23.37 -6.06 -0.97
N VAL A 569 -23.04 -4.80 -0.70
CA VAL A 569 -23.89 -3.90 0.12
C VAL A 569 -25.21 -3.58 -0.58
N MET A 570 -25.20 -3.37 -1.89
CA MET A 570 -26.42 -3.11 -2.68
C MET A 570 -27.33 -4.33 -2.74
N GLU A 571 -26.77 -5.51 -3.01
CA GLU A 571 -27.50 -6.78 -3.08
C GLU A 571 -28.20 -7.09 -1.76
N ALA A 572 -27.49 -6.96 -0.63
CA ALA A 572 -28.05 -7.09 0.70
C ALA A 572 -29.19 -6.10 0.98
N SER A 573 -29.04 -4.85 0.55
CA SER A 573 -30.07 -3.82 0.72
C SER A 573 -31.33 -4.11 -0.11
N ALA A 574 -31.16 -4.67 -1.31
CA ALA A 574 -32.27 -5.09 -2.17
C ALA A 574 -33.03 -6.30 -1.61
N ASP A 575 -32.30 -7.27 -1.04
CA ASP A 575 -32.89 -8.45 -0.40
C ASP A 575 -33.63 -8.12 0.89
N ALA A 576 -33.12 -7.17 1.69
CA ALA A 576 -33.85 -6.66 2.85
C ALA A 576 -35.19 -6.03 2.45
N GLY A 577 -35.21 -5.24 1.37
CA GLY A 577 -36.43 -4.63 0.83
C GLY A 577 -37.48 -5.64 0.35
N ARG A 578 -37.05 -6.79 -0.19
CA ARG A 578 -37.93 -7.89 -0.63
C ARG A 578 -38.53 -8.69 0.53
N ARG A 579 -37.89 -8.73 1.70
CA ARG A 579 -38.40 -9.46 2.89
C ARG A 579 -39.35 -8.61 3.75
N SER A 580 -39.33 -7.29 3.57
CA SER A 580 -40.14 -6.32 4.31
C SER A 580 -41.40 -5.83 3.60
N GLY A 581 -41.61 -6.25 2.34
CA GLY A 581 -42.84 -6.01 1.57
C GLY A 581 -43.60 -7.30 1.37
#